data_AF-K0BF09-F1
#
_entry.id   AF-K0BF09-F1
#
_cell.length_a   1.000
_cell.length_b   1.000
_cell.length_c   1.000
_cell.angle_alpha   90.00
_cell.angle_beta   90.00
_cell.angle_gamma   90.00
#
_symmetry.space_group_name_H-M   'P 1'
#
loop_
_entity.id
_entity.type
_entity.pdbx_description
1 polymer ?
#
loop_
_entity_poly.entity_id
_entity_poly.type
_entity_poly.pdbx_seq_one_letter_code
_entity_poly.pdbx_strand_id
1 'polypeptide(L)'
;MGYLGNHLATIVTGVFAAILTALWPYFVDFAPILNFVFIMAVPITWFLTFTCWISQKSTDYMHKHAPSHSEKKSLSNSQTIQTTTNSQVNLLEIKQVQNELLLELNNVKESVKLKDSEIERLNQEISNLETLVQIESLKTELANLKMLASGKKTKSK
;
A
#
# COMPACT_ATOMS: atom_id res chain seq x y z
N MET A 1 3.16 -10.14 -22.83
CA MET A 1 4.30 -9.23 -23.06
C MET A 1 5.19 -9.30 -21.82
N GLY A 2 6.51 -9.36 -21.99
CA GLY A 2 7.43 -9.70 -20.90
C GLY A 2 7.36 -8.72 -19.72
N TYR A 3 7.58 -9.22 -18.51
CA TYR A 3 7.58 -8.47 -17.24
C TYR A 3 8.38 -7.15 -17.28
N LEU A 4 9.40 -7.07 -18.14
CA LEU A 4 10.21 -5.87 -18.35
C LEU A 4 9.52 -4.78 -19.18
N GLY A 5 8.60 -5.12 -20.09
CA GLY A 5 7.92 -4.16 -20.96
C GLY A 5 6.94 -3.25 -20.22
N ASN A 6 6.20 -3.81 -19.26
CA ASN A 6 5.27 -3.05 -18.42
C ASN A 6 6.00 -2.17 -17.39
N HIS A 7 7.24 -2.53 -16.99
CA HIS A 7 8.02 -1.79 -16.01
C HIS A 7 9.15 -0.93 -16.59
N LEU A 8 9.34 -0.95 -17.91
CA LEU A 8 10.46 -0.30 -18.58
C LEU A 8 10.50 1.20 -18.30
N ALA A 9 9.34 1.86 -18.29
CA ALA A 9 9.23 3.30 -18.07
C ALA A 9 9.62 3.73 -16.65
N THR A 10 9.32 2.90 -15.63
CA THR A 10 9.77 3.18 -14.25
C THR A 10 11.24 2.91 -14.09
N ILE A 11 11.74 1.83 -14.71
CA ILE A 11 13.16 1.46 -14.64
C ILE A 11 14.02 2.55 -15.31
N VAL A 12 13.68 2.99 -16.52
CA VAL A 12 14.45 4.03 -17.23
C VAL A 12 14.41 5.36 -16.48
N THR A 13 13.25 5.77 -15.97
CA THR A 13 13.11 7.04 -15.23
C THR A 13 13.83 6.98 -13.88
N GLY A 14 13.77 5.84 -13.19
CA GLY A 14 14.47 5.62 -11.91
C GLY A 14 15.98 5.56 -12.07
N VAL A 15 16.50 4.88 -13.11
CA VAL A 15 17.94 4.88 -13.42
C VAL A 15 18.41 6.30 -13.77
N PHE A 16 17.62 7.04 -14.56
CA PHE A 16 17.93 8.43 -14.87
C PHE A 16 17.97 9.30 -13.61
N ALA A 17 16.98 9.18 -12.72
CA ALA A 17 16.95 9.91 -11.44
C ALA A 17 18.15 9.55 -10.54
N ALA A 18 18.55 8.27 -10.50
CA ALA A 18 19.71 7.81 -9.75
C ALA A 18 21.02 8.39 -10.31
N ILE A 19 21.20 8.38 -11.63
CA ILE A 19 22.37 9.00 -12.29
C ILE A 19 22.40 10.50 -11.99
N LEU A 20 21.28 11.19 -12.13
CA LEU A 20 21.19 12.63 -11.87
C LEU A 20 21.52 12.97 -10.40
N THR A 21 21.08 12.12 -9.46
CA THR A 21 21.38 12.26 -8.03
C THR A 21 22.86 11.97 -7.73
N ALA A 22 23.44 10.92 -8.33
CA ALA A 22 24.85 10.57 -8.14
C ALA A 22 25.81 11.59 -8.75
N LEU A 23 25.38 12.25 -9.83
CA LEU A 23 26.14 13.26 -10.54
C LEU A 23 26.12 14.63 -9.83
N TRP A 24 25.14 14.86 -8.96
CA TRP A 24 24.98 16.11 -8.20
C TRP A 24 26.23 16.53 -7.39
N PRO A 25 26.82 15.70 -6.51
CA PRO A 25 27.99 16.11 -5.72
C PRO A 25 29.20 16.49 -6.58
N TYR A 26 29.31 16.00 -7.81
CA TYR A 26 30.39 16.37 -8.73
C TYR A 26 30.20 17.76 -9.35
N PHE A 27 28.96 18.16 -9.62
CA PHE A 27 28.64 19.46 -10.24
C PHE A 27 28.34 20.56 -9.23
N VAL A 28 28.14 20.23 -7.95
CA VAL A 28 27.79 21.19 -6.90
C VAL A 28 28.88 22.25 -6.68
N ASP A 29 30.15 21.86 -6.86
CA ASP A 29 31.33 22.72 -6.66
C ASP A 29 31.76 23.49 -7.93
N PHE A 30 31.16 23.18 -9.09
CA PHE A 30 31.58 23.77 -10.37
C PHE A 30 30.89 25.12 -10.67
N ALA A 31 29.59 25.23 -10.34
CA ALA A 31 28.85 26.48 -10.51
C ALA A 31 27.57 26.53 -9.64
N PRO A 32 27.27 27.66 -8.96
CA PRO A 32 26.05 27.81 -8.15
C PRO A 32 24.74 27.63 -8.94
N ILE A 33 24.74 27.97 -10.23
CA ILE A 33 23.56 27.84 -11.11
C ILE A 33 23.21 26.36 -11.37
N LEU A 34 24.20 25.47 -11.45
CA LEU A 34 23.96 24.03 -11.61
C LEU A 34 23.38 23.44 -10.32
N ASN A 35 23.87 23.85 -9.15
CA ASN A 35 23.32 23.42 -7.86
C ASN A 35 21.82 23.72 -7.76
N PHE A 36 21.38 24.93 -8.15
CA PHE A 36 19.96 25.28 -8.19
C PHE A 36 19.15 24.41 -9.17
N VAL A 37 19.72 24.03 -10.31
CA VAL A 37 19.04 23.09 -11.23
C VAL A 37 18.90 21.71 -10.58
N PHE A 38 19.95 21.19 -9.94
CA PHE A 38 19.90 19.89 -9.27
C PHE A 38 18.93 19.87 -8.07
N ILE A 39 18.86 20.93 -7.26
CA ILE A 39 17.96 21.01 -6.10
C ILE A 39 16.48 20.88 -6.51
N MET A 40 16.13 21.33 -7.71
CA MET A 40 14.77 21.23 -8.26
C MET A 40 14.58 19.97 -9.12
N ALA A 41 15.57 19.61 -9.95
CA ALA A 41 15.45 18.51 -10.90
C ALA A 41 15.45 17.14 -10.22
N VAL A 42 16.24 16.95 -9.15
CA VAL A 42 16.28 15.69 -8.39
C VAL A 42 14.91 15.34 -7.81
N PRO A 43 14.23 16.21 -7.02
CA PRO A 43 12.90 15.87 -6.50
C PRO A 43 11.85 15.70 -7.60
N ILE A 44 11.90 16.48 -8.70
CA ILE A 44 10.97 16.34 -9.83
C ILE A 44 11.11 14.97 -10.52
N THR A 45 12.35 14.51 -10.75
CA THR A 45 12.60 13.21 -11.40
C THR A 45 12.26 12.03 -10.51
N TRP A 46 12.48 12.14 -9.20
CA TRP A 46 12.01 11.15 -8.22
C TRP A 46 10.48 11.11 -8.14
N PHE A 47 9.82 12.26 -8.16
CA PHE A 47 8.36 12.34 -8.22
C PHE A 47 7.81 11.68 -9.49
N LEU A 48 8.41 11.95 -10.66
CA LEU A 48 8.01 11.34 -11.92
C LEU A 48 8.22 9.82 -11.92
N THR A 49 9.30 9.33 -11.29
CA THR A 49 9.55 7.90 -11.10
C THR A 49 8.42 7.26 -10.27
N PHE A 50 7.99 7.91 -9.20
CA PHE A 50 6.87 7.45 -8.38
C PHE A 50 5.55 7.48 -9.16
N THR A 51 5.28 8.53 -9.94
CA THR A 51 4.11 8.61 -10.81
C THR A 51 4.11 7.51 -11.88
N CYS A 52 5.27 7.18 -12.45
CA CYS A 52 5.40 6.08 -13.41
C CYS A 52 5.13 4.72 -12.76
N TRP A 53 5.60 4.53 -11.52
CA TRP A 53 5.37 3.32 -10.74
C TRP A 53 3.88 3.11 -10.40
N ILE A 54 3.18 4.16 -9.93
CA ILE A 54 1.75 4.05 -9.62
C ILE A 54 0.90 3.82 -10.87
N SER A 55 1.27 4.44 -12.01
CA SER A 55 0.60 4.24 -13.29
C SER A 55 0.68 2.78 -13.77
N GLN A 56 1.83 2.15 -13.60
CA GLN A 56 2.02 0.73 -13.94
C GLN A 56 1.24 -0.17 -12.99
N LYS A 57 1.30 0.09 -11.68
CA LYS A 57 0.50 -0.64 -10.70
C LYS A 57 -0.99 -0.60 -11.05
N SER A 58 -1.53 0.58 -11.38
CA SER A 58 -2.94 0.74 -11.77
C SER A 58 -3.31 -0.11 -12.98
N THR A 59 -2.47 -0.11 -14.02
CA THR A 59 -2.69 -0.91 -15.24
C THR A 59 -2.66 -2.41 -14.95
N ASP A 60 -1.74 -2.86 -14.08
CA ASP A 60 -1.65 -4.28 -13.68
C ASP A 60 -2.87 -4.75 -12.87
N TYR A 61 -3.53 -3.86 -12.10
CA TYR A 61 -4.77 -4.20 -11.39
C TYR A 61 -5.97 -4.37 -12.35
N MET A 62 -6.05 -3.54 -13.39
CA MET A 62 -7.11 -3.63 -14.41
C MET A 62 -6.96 -4.87 -15.29
N HIS A 63 -5.73 -5.24 -15.67
CA HIS A 63 -5.49 -6.43 -16.50
C HIS A 63 -5.62 -7.76 -15.75
N LYS A 64 -5.63 -7.77 -14.41
CA LYS A 64 -5.85 -8.99 -13.60
C LYS A 64 -7.31 -9.37 -13.42
N HIS A 65 -8.25 -8.44 -13.66
CA HIS A 65 -9.70 -8.69 -13.55
C HIS A 65 -10.40 -8.80 -14.93
N ALA A 66 -9.62 -8.84 -16.02
CA ALA A 66 -10.13 -9.09 -17.36
C ALA A 66 -9.74 -10.51 -17.79
N PRO A 67 -10.66 -11.31 -18.37
CA PRO A 67 -10.32 -12.64 -18.87
C PRO A 67 -9.24 -12.47 -19.94
N SER A 68 -8.10 -13.14 -19.75
CA SER A 68 -6.93 -12.97 -20.59
C SER A 68 -7.19 -13.53 -21.99
N HIS A 69 -7.66 -12.69 -22.92
CA HIS A 69 -7.48 -13.00 -24.34
C HIS A 69 -6.08 -12.55 -24.74
N SER A 70 -5.18 -13.53 -24.84
CA SER A 70 -3.78 -13.34 -25.19
C SER A 70 -3.63 -12.89 -26.64
N GLU A 71 -3.82 -11.60 -26.93
CA GLU A 71 -3.40 -11.04 -28.21
C GLU A 71 -1.96 -10.55 -28.11
N LYS A 72 -1.05 -11.44 -28.52
CA LYS A 72 0.34 -11.08 -28.84
C LYS A 72 0.34 -10.12 -30.03
N LYS A 73 0.22 -8.81 -29.79
CA LYS A 73 0.49 -7.82 -30.84
C LYS A 73 1.99 -7.52 -30.89
N SER A 74 2.70 -8.38 -31.62
CA SER A 74 4.03 -8.09 -32.14
C SER A 74 3.93 -6.89 -33.07
N LEU A 75 4.73 -5.85 -32.83
CA LEU A 75 4.94 -4.78 -33.79
C LEU A 75 5.48 -5.39 -35.09
N SER A 76 4.65 -5.43 -36.12
CA SER A 76 5.15 -5.48 -37.50
C SER A 76 4.18 -4.70 -38.38
N ASN A 77 4.62 -3.48 -38.69
CA ASN A 77 4.41 -2.76 -39.93
C ASN A 77 2.97 -2.52 -40.45
N SER A 78 2.63 -1.23 -40.55
CA SER A 78 1.70 -0.63 -41.51
C SER A 78 0.17 -0.74 -41.27
N GLN A 79 -0.49 0.39 -41.58
CA GLN A 79 -1.92 0.62 -41.82
C GLN A 79 -2.87 0.84 -40.62
N THR A 80 -3.15 2.13 -40.40
CA THR A 80 -4.47 2.73 -40.20
C THR A 80 -5.67 1.80 -40.50
N ILE A 81 -6.39 1.29 -39.50
CA ILE A 81 -7.81 0.90 -39.63
C ILE A 81 -8.55 1.16 -38.31
N GLN A 82 -9.43 2.15 -38.37
CA GLN A 82 -10.79 2.25 -37.80
C GLN A 82 -11.11 1.49 -36.49
N THR A 83 -11.44 2.30 -35.48
CA THR A 83 -12.48 2.00 -34.48
C THR A 83 -13.75 1.45 -35.13
N THR A 84 -14.05 0.18 -34.89
CA THR A 84 -15.40 -0.36 -34.98
C THR A 84 -15.68 -1.20 -33.74
N THR A 85 -16.62 -0.71 -32.94
CA THR A 85 -17.23 -1.36 -31.78
C THR A 85 -17.84 -2.71 -32.18
N ASN A 86 -17.23 -3.82 -31.74
CA ASN A 86 -17.80 -5.16 -31.90
C ASN A 86 -18.71 -5.47 -30.69
N SER A 87 -19.90 -4.89 -30.71
CA SER A 87 -21.01 -5.17 -29.79
C SER A 87 -21.63 -6.55 -30.09
N GLN A 88 -21.05 -7.61 -29.54
CA GLN A 88 -21.80 -8.85 -29.31
C GLN A 88 -21.22 -9.57 -28.09
N VAL A 89 -21.50 -9.01 -26.90
CA VAL A 89 -21.22 -9.69 -25.63
C VAL A 89 -22.17 -10.90 -25.54
N ASN A 90 -21.62 -12.10 -25.55
CA ASN A 90 -22.37 -13.35 -25.51
C ASN A 90 -23.05 -13.49 -24.14
N LEU A 91 -24.39 -13.62 -24.11
CA LEU A 91 -25.21 -13.68 -22.88
C LEU A 91 -24.70 -14.73 -21.86
N LEU A 92 -24.06 -15.79 -22.34
CA LEU A 92 -23.48 -16.84 -21.52
C LEU A 92 -22.26 -16.37 -20.73
N GLU A 93 -21.42 -15.51 -21.30
CA GLU A 93 -20.25 -14.93 -20.62
C GLU A 93 -20.69 -13.99 -19.49
N ILE A 94 -21.76 -13.21 -19.71
CA ILE A 94 -22.33 -12.33 -18.67
C ILE A 94 -22.86 -13.16 -17.49
N LYS A 95 -23.53 -14.29 -17.74
CA LYS A 95 -24.01 -15.19 -16.68
C LYS A 95 -22.85 -15.86 -15.94
N GLN A 96 -21.78 -16.22 -16.65
CA GLN A 96 -20.58 -16.79 -16.04
C GLN A 96 -19.89 -15.77 -15.13
N VAL A 97 -19.67 -14.55 -15.62
CA VAL A 97 -19.09 -13.44 -14.84
C VAL A 97 -19.96 -13.11 -13.62
N GLN A 98 -21.29 -13.13 -13.75
CA GLN A 98 -22.19 -12.92 -12.62
C GLN A 98 -22.02 -13.99 -11.53
N ASN A 99 -21.92 -15.25 -11.91
CA ASN A 99 -21.73 -16.35 -10.94
C ASN A 99 -20.38 -16.29 -10.25
N GLU A 100 -19.32 -15.93 -10.98
CA GLU A 100 -17.97 -15.75 -10.43
C GLU A 100 -17.95 -14.57 -9.43
N LEU A 101 -18.54 -13.44 -9.80
CA LEU A 101 -18.69 -12.28 -8.91
C LEU A 101 -19.52 -12.61 -7.65
N LEU A 102 -20.58 -13.42 -7.78
CA LEU A 102 -21.36 -13.87 -6.62
C LEU A 102 -20.55 -14.78 -5.70
N LEU A 103 -19.70 -15.64 -6.26
CA LEU A 103 -18.83 -16.52 -5.49
C LEU A 103 -17.75 -15.72 -4.76
N GLU A 104 -17.10 -14.77 -5.43
CA GLU A 104 -16.13 -13.87 -4.81
C GLU A 104 -16.79 -13.02 -3.72
N LEU A 105 -17.98 -12.48 -3.96
CA LEU A 105 -18.71 -11.69 -2.97
C LEU A 105 -19.04 -12.54 -1.73
N ASN A 106 -19.48 -13.78 -1.91
CA ASN A 106 -19.73 -14.69 -0.79
C ASN A 106 -18.44 -15.03 -0.03
N ASN A 107 -17.33 -15.25 -0.73
CA ASN A 107 -16.03 -15.51 -0.09
C ASN A 107 -15.56 -14.31 0.73
N VAL A 108 -15.64 -13.10 0.17
CA VAL A 108 -15.31 -11.85 0.86
C VAL A 108 -16.22 -11.63 2.06
N LYS A 109 -17.53 -11.89 1.93
CA LYS A 109 -18.49 -11.79 3.03
C LYS A 109 -18.15 -12.72 4.19
N GLU A 110 -17.79 -13.97 3.91
CA GLU A 110 -17.39 -14.92 4.96
C GLU A 110 -16.04 -14.55 5.60
N SER A 111 -15.08 -14.07 4.81
CA SER A 111 -13.80 -13.54 5.32
C SER A 111 -14.01 -12.33 6.25
N VAL A 112 -14.92 -11.42 5.90
CA VAL A 112 -15.27 -10.27 6.75
C VAL A 112 -15.92 -10.71 8.05
N LYS A 113 -16.88 -11.65 8.02
CA LYS A 113 -17.51 -12.18 9.26
C LYS A 113 -16.51 -12.82 10.21
N LEU A 114 -15.54 -13.57 9.68
CA LEU A 114 -14.47 -14.16 10.50
C LEU A 114 -13.61 -13.08 11.15
N LYS A 115 -13.26 -12.02 10.40
CA LYS A 115 -12.49 -10.89 10.94
C LYS A 115 -13.27 -10.10 11.98
N ASP A 116 -14.58 -9.91 11.81
CA ASP A 116 -15.43 -9.27 12.83
C ASP A 116 -15.42 -10.07 14.15
N SER A 117 -15.45 -11.40 14.07
CA SER A 117 -15.36 -12.28 15.24
C SER A 117 -13.99 -12.16 15.94
N GLU A 118 -12.91 -12.01 15.15
CA GLU A 118 -11.56 -11.82 15.68
C GLU A 118 -11.40 -10.44 16.34
N ILE A 119 -12.00 -9.40 15.77
CA ILE A 119 -12.04 -8.05 16.35
C ILE A 119 -12.77 -8.07 17.70
N GLU A 120 -13.90 -8.76 17.81
CA GLU A 120 -14.63 -8.88 19.08
C GLU A 120 -13.80 -9.62 20.14
N ARG A 121 -13.15 -10.72 19.77
CA ARG A 121 -12.25 -11.47 20.67
C ARG A 121 -11.09 -10.60 21.16
N LEU A 122 -10.43 -9.87 20.25
CA LEU A 122 -9.31 -9.00 20.60
C LEU A 122 -9.75 -7.82 21.47
N ASN A 123 -10.91 -7.24 21.22
CA ASN A 123 -11.45 -6.15 22.05
C ASN A 123 -11.73 -6.63 23.48
N GLN A 124 -12.23 -7.85 23.65
CA GLN A 124 -12.43 -8.45 24.98
C GLN A 124 -11.09 -8.73 25.68
N GLU A 125 -10.06 -9.17 24.94
CA GLU A 125 -8.71 -9.36 25.47
C GLU A 125 -8.09 -8.03 25.94
N ILE A 126 -8.19 -6.96 25.13
CA ILE A 126 -7.73 -5.61 25.49
C ILE A 126 -8.43 -5.12 26.77
N SER A 127 -9.77 -5.25 26.84
CA SER A 127 -10.53 -4.85 28.02
C SER A 127 -10.08 -5.59 29.28
N ASN A 128 -9.86 -6.91 29.18
CA ASN A 128 -9.36 -7.69 30.30
C ASN A 128 -7.96 -7.22 30.75
N LEU A 129 -7.04 -7.00 29.80
CA LEU A 129 -5.69 -6.51 30.12
C LEU A 129 -5.72 -5.13 30.80
N GLU A 130 -6.55 -4.21 30.32
CA GLU A 130 -6.72 -2.89 30.95
C GLU A 130 -7.22 -3.00 32.39
N THR A 131 -8.15 -3.93 32.66
CA THR A 131 -8.63 -4.16 34.04
C THR A 131 -7.53 -4.71 34.95
N LEU A 132 -6.66 -5.59 34.44
CA LEU A 132 -5.54 -6.14 35.20
C LEU A 132 -4.55 -5.04 35.59
N VAL A 133 -4.18 -4.18 34.64
CA VAL A 133 -3.27 -3.04 34.88
C VAL A 133 -3.85 -2.09 35.94
N GLN A 134 -5.16 -1.83 35.91
CA GLN A 134 -5.82 -1.01 36.94
C GLN A 134 -5.81 -1.67 38.32
N ILE A 135 -5.96 -2.99 38.42
CA ILE A 135 -5.86 -3.71 39.70
C ILE A 135 -4.43 -3.63 40.23
N GLU A 136 -3.42 -3.75 39.36
CA GLU A 136 -2.02 -3.65 39.75
C GLU A 136 -1.68 -2.25 40.27
N SER A 137 -2.13 -1.18 39.59
CA SER A 137 -1.94 0.19 40.06
C SER A 137 -2.62 0.43 41.40
N LEU A 138 -3.90 0.03 41.57
CA LEU A 138 -4.62 0.14 42.84
C LEU A 138 -3.92 -0.62 43.97
N LYS A 139 -3.34 -1.79 43.69
CA LYS A 139 -2.57 -2.57 44.66
C LYS A 139 -1.31 -1.84 45.10
N THR A 140 -0.60 -1.19 44.17
CA THR A 140 0.59 -0.39 44.49
C THR A 140 0.23 0.86 45.31
N GLU A 141 -0.86 1.54 44.97
CA GLU A 141 -1.35 2.69 45.73
C GLU A 141 -1.78 2.29 47.14
N LEU A 142 -2.47 1.18 47.31
CA LEU A 142 -2.88 0.66 48.61
C LEU A 142 -1.67 0.26 49.46
N ALA A 143 -0.64 -0.36 48.87
CA ALA A 143 0.60 -0.68 49.56
C ALA A 143 1.33 0.59 50.03
N ASN A 144 1.37 1.62 49.19
CA ASN A 144 1.95 2.92 49.54
C ASN A 144 1.18 3.60 50.68
N LEU A 145 -0.16 3.69 50.57
CA LEU A 145 -1.02 4.25 51.62
C LEU A 145 -0.87 3.49 52.95
N LYS A 146 -0.77 2.15 52.92
CA LYS A 146 -0.54 1.33 54.11
C LYS A 146 0.82 1.63 54.75
N MET A 147 1.87 1.80 53.94
CA MET A 147 3.20 2.16 54.43
C MET A 147 3.20 3.55 55.09
N LEU A 148 2.56 4.54 54.46
CA LEU A 148 2.41 5.89 55.02
C LEU A 148 1.62 5.88 56.33
N ALA A 149 0.51 5.12 56.39
CA ALA A 149 -0.27 4.96 57.61
C ALA A 149 0.52 4.25 58.73
N SER A 150 1.33 3.24 58.39
CA SER A 150 2.19 2.52 59.34
C SER A 150 3.29 3.44 59.89
N GLY A 151 3.98 4.18 59.03
CA GLY A 151 5.03 5.14 59.44
C GLY A 151 4.49 6.29 60.30
N LYS A 152 3.25 6.71 60.07
CA LYS A 152 2.59 7.72 60.90
C LYS A 152 2.23 7.18 62.30
N LYS A 153 1.89 5.88 62.43
CA LYS A 153 1.67 5.23 63.73
C LYS A 153 2.97 5.08 64.54
N THR A 154 4.13 4.94 63.90
CA THR A 154 5.43 4.81 64.59
C THR A 154 5.99 6.15 65.08
N LYS A 155 5.64 7.27 64.45
CA LYS A 155 6.06 8.62 64.87
C LYS A 155 5.18 9.25 65.97
N SER A 156 4.06 8.64 66.33
CA SER A 156 3.11 9.16 67.32
C SER A 156 3.22 8.47 68.70
N LYS A 157 4.35 7.82 68.99
CA LYS A 157 4.60 7.12 70.25
C LYS A 157 5.84 7.65 70.94
#